data_AF-A0A377HGM3-F1
#
_entry.id   AF-A0A377HGM3-F1
#
_cell.length_a   1.000
_cell.length_b   1.000
_cell.length_c   1.000
_cell.angle_alpha   90.00
_cell.angle_beta   90.00
_cell.angle_gamma   90.00
#
_symmetry.space_group_name_H-M   'P 1'
#
loop_
_entity.id
_entity.type
_entity.pdbx_description
1 polymer ?
#
loop_
_entity_poly.entity_id
_entity_poly.type
_entity_poly.pdbx_seq_one_letter_code
_entity_poly.pdbx_strand_id
1 'polypeptide(L)'
;MRGWVPFDELSIISAGEISGNVHQALDDIIYMNDTKKKVKGALAGIIYPVVLLLTTCLYLHIFGTQVVPAFSGILPVEKWQGAGRTMYYLAVFVQDYLVITLLSFMMVILLILATLSRWTGRLRLFFDRFIPWSIYKTIIGCGFLLSLASLINAGIPVPEALRII
;
A
#
# COMPACT_ATOMS: atom_id res chain seq x y z
N MET A 1 -31.17 -5.57 -15.70
CA MET A 1 -30.19 -4.81 -14.88
C MET A 1 -28.80 -5.44 -14.85
N ARG A 2 -28.66 -6.78 -14.85
CA ARG A 2 -27.34 -7.45 -14.99
C ARG A 2 -26.65 -7.02 -16.30
N GLY A 3 -25.44 -6.46 -16.19
CA GLY A 3 -24.61 -6.03 -17.31
C GLY A 3 -24.43 -4.51 -17.46
N TRP A 4 -25.36 -3.70 -16.95
CA TRP A 4 -25.28 -2.23 -16.99
C TRP A 4 -24.84 -1.62 -15.65
N VAL A 5 -24.94 -2.39 -14.57
CA VAL A 5 -24.63 -1.98 -13.20
C VAL A 5 -23.51 -2.87 -12.65
N PRO A 6 -22.45 -2.31 -12.03
CA PRO A 6 -21.40 -3.07 -11.36
C PRO A 6 -21.98 -4.08 -10.36
N PHE A 7 -21.31 -5.23 -10.21
CA PHE A 7 -21.81 -6.32 -9.36
C PHE A 7 -22.00 -5.90 -7.89
N ASP A 8 -21.09 -5.06 -7.37
CA ASP A 8 -21.16 -4.48 -6.02
C ASP A 8 -22.45 -3.66 -5.83
N GLU A 9 -22.79 -2.81 -6.79
CA GLU A 9 -23.97 -1.94 -6.73
C GLU A 9 -25.25 -2.76 -6.89
N LEU A 10 -25.26 -3.75 -7.78
CA LEU A 10 -26.38 -4.64 -7.97
C LEU A 10 -26.71 -5.43 -6.69
N SER A 11 -25.69 -5.88 -5.95
CA SER A 11 -25.87 -6.57 -4.68
C SER A 11 -26.50 -5.67 -3.62
N ILE A 12 -26.12 -4.39 -3.56
CA ILE A 12 -26.67 -3.42 -2.60
C ILE A 12 -28.12 -3.08 -2.95
N ILE A 13 -28.43 -2.88 -4.24
CA ILE A 13 -29.80 -2.64 -4.72
C ILE A 13 -30.70 -3.82 -4.38
N SER A 14 -30.27 -5.05 -4.68
CA SER A 14 -31.05 -6.25 -4.37
C SER A 14 -31.28 -6.43 -2.87
N ALA A 15 -30.30 -6.10 -2.02
CA ALA A 15 -30.48 -6.11 -0.57
C ALA A 15 -31.50 -5.05 -0.10
N GLY A 16 -31.49 -3.87 -0.71
CA GLY A 16 -32.48 -2.80 -0.47
C GLY A 16 -33.90 -3.18 -0.89
N GLU A 17 -34.06 -3.86 -2.02
CA GLU A 17 -35.36 -4.37 -2.49
C GLU A 17 -35.93 -5.44 -1.56
N ILE A 18 -35.10 -6.38 -1.10
CA ILE A 18 -35.52 -7.45 -0.18
C ILE A 18 -35.89 -6.90 1.20
N SER A 19 -35.14 -5.92 1.70
CA SER A 19 -35.38 -5.29 3.01
C SER A 19 -36.45 -4.21 2.99
N GLY A 20 -36.98 -3.85 1.81
CA GLY A 20 -37.95 -2.76 1.63
C GLY A 20 -37.36 -1.36 1.81
N ASN A 21 -36.03 -1.23 1.94
CA ASN A 21 -35.35 0.03 2.23
C ASN A 21 -34.45 0.48 1.07
N VAL A 22 -35.03 0.56 -0.12
CA VAL A 22 -34.33 0.92 -1.38
C VAL A 22 -33.71 2.31 -1.31
N HIS A 23 -34.33 3.24 -0.58
CA HIS A 23 -33.79 4.59 -0.40
C HIS A 23 -32.40 4.56 0.24
N GLN A 24 -32.24 3.82 1.35
CA GLN A 24 -30.96 3.65 2.03
C GLN A 24 -29.93 2.97 1.12
N ALA A 25 -30.33 1.95 0.37
CA ALA A 25 -29.44 1.26 -0.57
C ALA A 25 -28.90 2.19 -1.67
N LEU A 26 -29.71 3.13 -2.16
CA LEU A 26 -29.26 4.13 -3.13
C LEU A 26 -28.27 5.14 -2.51
N ASP A 27 -28.52 5.59 -1.27
CA ASP A 27 -27.59 6.47 -0.55
C ASP A 27 -26.24 5.79 -0.30
N ASP A 28 -26.25 4.50 0.05
CA ASP A 28 -25.04 3.70 0.24
C ASP A 28 -24.23 3.57 -1.06
N ILE A 29 -24.90 3.45 -2.22
CA ILE A 29 -24.25 3.40 -3.54
C ILE A 29 -23.60 4.74 -3.89
N ILE A 30 -24.29 5.85 -3.63
CA ILE A 30 -23.74 7.20 -3.84
C ILE A 30 -22.48 7.38 -2.97
N TYR A 31 -22.58 7.03 -1.69
CA TYR A 31 -21.45 7.10 -0.75
C TYR A 31 -20.27 6.23 -1.19
N MET A 32 -20.53 5.00 -1.64
CA MET A 32 -19.50 4.10 -2.15
C MET A 32 -18.81 4.69 -3.38
N ASN A 33 -19.56 5.25 -4.33
CA ASN A 33 -19.00 5.80 -5.56
C ASN A 33 -18.16 7.06 -5.29
N ASP A 34 -18.61 7.94 -4.40
CA ASP A 34 -17.82 9.10 -3.97
C ASP A 34 -16.55 8.70 -3.22
N THR A 35 -16.62 7.64 -2.42
CA THR A 35 -15.43 7.07 -1.77
C THR A 35 -14.46 6.51 -2.81
N LYS A 36 -14.95 5.75 -3.81
CA LYS A 36 -14.14 5.25 -4.93
C LYS A 36 -13.48 6.39 -5.71
N LYS A 37 -14.17 7.51 -5.94
CA LYS A 37 -13.60 8.72 -6.59
C LYS A 37 -12.48 9.34 -5.76
N LYS A 38 -12.65 9.49 -4.44
CA LYS A 38 -11.61 10.02 -3.55
C LYS A 38 -10.34 9.17 -3.58
N VAL A 39 -10.50 7.84 -3.53
CA VAL A 39 -9.36 6.91 -3.64
C VAL A 39 -8.65 7.03 -4.99
N LYS A 40 -9.41 7.06 -6.10
CA LYS A 40 -8.82 7.26 -7.44
C LYS A 40 -8.09 8.60 -7.56
N GLY A 41 -8.64 9.67 -7.00
CA GLY A 41 -8.01 10.99 -6.98
C GLY A 41 -6.70 11.00 -6.18
N ALA A 42 -6.67 10.33 -5.02
CA ALA A 42 -5.45 10.18 -4.23
C ALA A 42 -4.37 9.39 -4.97
N LEU A 43 -4.75 8.31 -5.68
CA LEU A 43 -3.82 7.55 -6.52
C LEU A 43 -3.25 8.37 -7.67
N ALA A 44 -4.06 9.23 -8.30
CA ALA A 44 -3.57 10.16 -9.33
C ALA A 44 -2.52 11.15 -8.77
N GLY A 45 -2.62 11.52 -7.49
CA GLY A 45 -1.64 12.36 -6.81
C GLY A 45 -0.23 11.76 -6.73
N ILE A 46 -0.09 10.43 -6.85
CA ILE A 46 1.20 9.73 -6.84
C ILE A 46 2.00 9.97 -8.13
N ILE A 47 1.32 10.34 -9.23
CA ILE A 47 1.96 10.54 -10.53
C ILE A 47 3.01 11.64 -10.46
N TYR A 48 2.72 12.77 -9.80
CA TYR A 48 3.65 13.91 -9.76
C TYR A 48 4.99 13.58 -9.04
N PRO A 49 4.99 13.05 -7.80
CA PRO A 49 6.22 12.60 -7.15
C PRO A 49 6.99 11.54 -7.95
N VAL A 50 6.28 10.59 -8.60
CA VAL A 50 6.91 9.56 -9.42
C VAL A 50 7.62 10.16 -10.63
N VAL A 51 6.98 11.08 -11.35
CA VAL A 51 7.59 11.78 -12.50
C VAL A 51 8.82 12.58 -12.04
N LEU A 52 8.73 13.28 -10.91
CA LEU A 52 9.85 14.04 -10.36
C LEU A 52 11.04 13.14 -10.00
N LEU A 53 10.78 12.02 -9.33
CA LEU A 53 11.81 11.04 -8.98
C LEU A 53 12.47 10.43 -10.22
N LEU A 54 11.67 10.02 -11.22
CA LEU A 54 12.19 9.45 -12.47
C LEU A 54 13.05 10.46 -13.22
N THR A 55 12.61 11.71 -13.32
CA THR A 55 13.37 12.79 -13.98
C THR A 55 14.67 13.08 -13.24
N THR A 56 14.65 13.06 -11.90
CA THR A 56 15.85 13.24 -11.08
C THR A 56 16.85 12.10 -11.29
N CYS A 57 16.37 10.85 -11.32
CA CYS A 57 17.21 9.68 -11.60
C CYS A 57 17.80 9.76 -13.02
N LEU A 58 17.01 10.19 -14.01
CA LEU A 58 17.49 10.41 -15.37
C LEU A 58 18.62 11.44 -15.41
N TYR A 59 18.46 12.58 -14.75
CA TYR A 59 19.53 13.59 -14.69
C TYR A 59 20.79 13.08 -14.00
N LEU A 60 20.66 12.34 -12.90
CA LEU A 60 21.82 11.74 -12.22
C LEU A 60 22.51 10.69 -13.10
N HIS A 61 21.75 9.94 -13.89
CA HIS A 61 22.30 8.98 -14.84
C HIS A 61 23.11 9.69 -15.95
N ILE A 62 22.57 10.76 -16.54
CA ILE A 62 23.27 11.59 -17.53
C ILE A 62 24.52 12.22 -16.91
N PHE A 63 24.41 12.75 -15.68
CA PHE A 63 25.54 13.32 -14.96
C PHE A 63 26.67 12.31 -14.79
N GLY A 64 26.37 11.10 -14.33
CA GLY A 64 27.37 10.05 -14.14
C GLY A 64 28.00 9.54 -15.45
N THR A 65 27.26 9.55 -16.56
CA THR A 65 27.76 9.04 -17.86
C THR A 65 28.47 10.09 -18.72
N GLN A 66 28.11 11.37 -18.58
CA GLN A 66 28.66 12.45 -19.41
C GLN A 66 29.52 13.42 -18.63
N VAL A 67 29.04 13.88 -17.46
CA VAL A 67 29.72 14.93 -16.69
C VAL A 67 30.89 14.34 -15.90
N VAL A 68 30.70 13.22 -15.23
CA VAL A 68 31.78 12.60 -14.44
C VAL A 68 33.01 12.27 -15.29
N PRO A 69 32.90 11.61 -16.47
CA PRO A 69 34.08 11.34 -17.30
C PRO A 69 34.77 12.63 -17.78
N ALA A 70 34.00 13.63 -18.22
CA ALA A 70 34.54 14.89 -18.69
C ALA A 70 35.35 15.65 -17.62
N PHE A 71 34.88 15.66 -16.37
CA PHE A 71 35.57 16.32 -15.27
C PHE A 71 36.70 15.48 -14.67
N SER A 72 36.57 14.15 -14.68
CA SER A 72 37.61 13.22 -14.20
C SER A 72 38.92 13.33 -14.99
N GLY A 73 38.84 13.74 -16.26
CA GLY A 73 40.01 14.03 -17.09
C GLY A 73 40.81 15.26 -16.65
N ILE A 74 40.21 16.15 -15.85
CA ILE A 74 40.83 17.38 -15.33
C ILE A 74 41.29 17.18 -13.89
N LEU A 75 40.42 16.65 -13.04
CA LEU A 75 40.70 16.36 -11.63
C LEU A 75 40.22 14.94 -11.30
N PRO A 76 41.10 14.04 -10.83
CA PRO A 76 40.71 12.70 -10.43
C PRO A 76 39.57 12.72 -9.41
N VAL A 77 38.61 11.80 -9.55
CA VAL A 77 37.37 11.76 -8.76
C VAL A 77 37.66 11.61 -7.26
N GLU A 78 38.78 10.98 -6.91
CA GLU A 78 39.23 10.77 -5.53
C GLU A 78 39.56 12.09 -4.81
N LYS A 79 39.91 13.13 -5.57
CA LYS A 79 40.23 14.46 -5.05
C LYS A 79 39.01 15.36 -4.94
N TRP A 80 37.84 14.92 -5.41
CA TRP A 80 36.63 15.74 -5.33
C TRP A 80 36.19 15.86 -3.88
N GLN A 81 35.78 17.06 -3.46
CA GLN A 81 35.30 17.35 -2.11
C GLN A 81 33.96 18.10 -2.16
N GLY A 82 33.21 18.04 -1.05
CA GLY A 82 31.92 18.73 -0.93
C GLY A 82 30.86 18.18 -1.89
N ALA A 83 30.09 19.09 -2.50
CA ALA A 83 28.92 18.78 -3.32
C ALA A 83 29.23 17.96 -4.59
N GLY A 84 30.43 18.11 -5.17
CA GLY A 84 30.82 17.33 -6.35
C GLY A 84 30.97 15.84 -6.02
N ARG A 85 31.54 15.53 -4.84
CA ARG A 85 31.72 14.15 -4.39
C ARG A 85 30.38 13.50 -4.04
N THR A 86 29.45 14.23 -3.42
CA THR A 86 28.12 13.69 -3.12
C THR A 86 27.32 13.41 -4.40
N MET A 87 27.37 14.32 -5.39
CA MET A 87 26.75 14.08 -6.70
C MET A 87 27.32 12.85 -7.40
N TYR A 88 28.64 12.63 -7.34
CA TYR A 88 29.26 11.42 -7.89
C TYR A 88 28.68 10.14 -7.26
N TYR A 89 28.63 10.05 -5.92
CA TYR A 89 28.06 8.88 -5.26
C TYR A 89 26.57 8.68 -5.56
N LEU A 90 25.80 9.76 -5.67
CA LEU A 90 24.39 9.67 -6.07
C LEU A 90 24.24 9.16 -7.51
N ALA A 91 25.10 9.62 -8.43
CA ALA A 91 25.10 9.14 -9.81
C ALA A 91 25.46 7.65 -9.90
N VAL A 92 26.50 7.21 -9.20
CA VAL A 92 26.89 5.79 -9.12
C VAL A 92 25.79 4.96 -8.48
N PHE A 93 25.16 5.46 -7.40
CA PHE A 93 24.02 4.78 -6.78
C PHE A 93 22.86 4.59 -7.76
N VAL A 94 22.51 5.63 -8.52
CA VAL A 94 21.44 5.57 -9.51
C VAL A 94 21.77 4.62 -10.66
N GLN A 95 23.04 4.54 -11.08
CA GLN A 95 23.48 3.67 -12.17
C GLN A 95 23.50 2.19 -11.78
N ASP A 96 24.14 1.85 -10.66
CA ASP A 96 24.45 0.45 -10.33
C ASP A 96 23.45 -0.16 -9.33
N TYR A 97 22.92 0.66 -8.41
CA TYR A 97 22.17 0.15 -7.26
C TYR A 97 20.67 0.45 -7.30
N LEU A 98 20.19 1.29 -8.23
CA LEU A 98 18.77 1.68 -8.28
C LEU A 98 17.84 0.47 -8.45
N VAL A 99 18.14 -0.40 -9.41
CA VAL A 99 17.33 -1.59 -9.69
C VAL A 99 17.36 -2.57 -8.52
N ILE A 100 18.53 -2.82 -7.95
CA ILE A 100 18.70 -3.71 -6.79
C ILE A 100 17.99 -3.14 -5.55
N THR A 101 18.05 -1.82 -5.35
CA THR A 101 17.36 -1.15 -4.25
C THR A 101 15.85 -1.24 -4.42
N LEU A 102 15.33 -1.04 -5.64
CA LEU A 102 13.90 -1.14 -5.92
C LEU A 102 13.39 -2.58 -5.75
N LEU A 103 14.15 -3.57 -6.24
CA LEU A 103 13.83 -4.99 -6.07
C LEU A 103 13.88 -5.41 -4.60
N SER A 104 14.91 -5.00 -3.86
CA SER A 104 15.01 -5.33 -2.42
C SER A 104 13.88 -4.69 -1.62
N PHE A 105 13.53 -3.44 -1.93
CA PHE A 105 12.38 -2.77 -1.31
C PHE A 105 11.06 -3.50 -1.63
N MET A 106 10.84 -3.89 -2.88
CA MET A 106 9.65 -4.63 -3.29
C MET A 106 9.60 -6.03 -2.64
N MET A 107 10.75 -6.71 -2.52
CA MET A 107 10.89 -7.99 -1.82
C MET A 107 10.52 -7.83 -0.34
N VAL A 108 10.99 -6.78 0.33
CA VAL A 108 10.64 -6.49 1.73
C VAL A 108 9.13 -6.26 1.87
N ILE A 109 8.50 -5.49 0.99
CA ILE A 109 7.04 -5.29 1.01
C ILE A 109 6.31 -6.63 0.85
N LEU A 110 6.71 -7.47 -0.11
CA LEU A 110 6.10 -8.78 -0.32
C LEU A 110 6.28 -9.69 0.90
N LEU A 111 7.44 -9.68 1.55
CA LEU A 111 7.68 -10.41 2.78
C LEU A 111 6.79 -9.90 3.93
N ILE A 112 6.59 -8.58 4.06
CA ILE A 112 5.66 -8.01 5.04
C ILE A 112 4.24 -8.52 4.76
N LEU A 113 3.76 -8.42 3.52
CA LEU A 113 2.42 -8.90 3.15
C LEU A 113 2.25 -10.41 3.37
N ALA A 114 3.27 -11.20 3.04
CA ALA A 114 3.26 -12.65 3.24
C ALA A 114 3.27 -13.04 4.72
N THR A 115 4.04 -12.33 5.55
CA THR A 115 4.11 -12.56 7.00
C THR A 115 2.83 -12.14 7.72
N LEU A 116 2.10 -11.12 7.22
CA LEU A 116 0.79 -10.75 7.77
C LEU A 116 -0.24 -11.89 7.67
N SER A 117 -0.32 -12.53 6.50
CA SER A 117 -1.37 -13.53 6.20
C SER A 117 -1.13 -14.90 6.84
N ARG A 118 0.12 -15.33 7.04
CA ARG A 118 0.43 -16.75 7.33
C ARG A 118 1.18 -17.02 8.62
N TRP A 119 1.71 -16.00 9.31
CA TRP A 119 2.72 -16.23 10.33
C TRP A 119 2.13 -16.35 11.74
N THR A 120 2.28 -17.50 12.39
CA THR A 120 1.91 -17.76 13.80
C THR A 120 3.14 -18.25 14.57
N GLY A 121 3.44 -17.70 15.76
CA GLY A 121 4.58 -18.14 16.60
C GLY A 121 5.25 -17.04 17.46
N ARG A 122 6.27 -17.43 18.24
CA ARG A 122 6.99 -16.54 19.20
C ARG A 122 7.69 -15.33 18.57
N LEU A 123 8.18 -15.46 17.33
CA LEU A 123 8.81 -14.35 16.58
C LEU A 123 7.81 -13.24 16.22
N ARG A 124 6.51 -13.54 16.12
CA ARG A 124 5.44 -12.55 15.89
C ARG A 124 5.29 -11.59 17.06
N LEU A 125 5.61 -12.00 18.29
CA LEU A 125 5.51 -11.13 19.47
C LEU A 125 6.47 -9.93 19.40
N PHE A 126 7.63 -10.10 18.75
CA PHE A 126 8.59 -9.02 18.55
C PHE A 126 8.17 -8.10 17.38
N PHE A 127 7.69 -8.68 16.29
CA PHE A 127 7.25 -7.93 15.11
C PHE A 127 5.90 -7.23 15.30
N ASP A 128 5.03 -7.72 16.18
CA ASP A 128 3.76 -7.08 16.57
C ASP A 128 3.97 -5.67 17.17
N ARG A 129 5.19 -5.32 17.62
CA ARG A 129 5.52 -3.96 18.10
C ARG A 129 5.76 -2.97 16.95
N PHE A 130 5.98 -3.45 15.73
CA PHE A 130 6.12 -2.61 14.55
C PHE A 130 4.75 -2.26 13.95
N ILE A 131 4.66 -1.02 13.46
CA ILE A 131 3.42 -0.39 12.99
C ILE A 131 2.63 -1.26 11.99
N PRO A 132 3.24 -1.93 10.98
CA PRO A 132 2.48 -2.71 10.00
C PRO A 132 1.70 -3.89 10.62
N TRP A 133 2.32 -4.62 11.55
CA TRP A 133 1.71 -5.82 12.14
C TRP A 133 0.72 -5.49 13.26
N SER A 134 0.97 -4.43 14.04
CA SER A 134 0.07 -3.96 15.09
C SER A 134 -1.29 -3.52 14.53
N ILE A 135 -1.28 -2.75 13.43
CA ILE A 135 -2.51 -2.28 12.77
C ILE A 135 -3.30 -3.47 12.23
N TYR A 136 -2.64 -4.41 11.53
CA TYR A 136 -3.30 -5.60 10.99
C TYR A 136 -3.96 -6.45 12.09
N LYS A 137 -3.25 -6.68 13.21
CA LYS A 137 -3.79 -7.40 14.37
C LYS A 137 -5.01 -6.70 14.95
N THR A 138 -4.97 -5.37 15.05
CA THR A 138 -6.08 -4.56 15.58
C THR A 138 -7.30 -4.66 14.69
N ILE A 139 -7.14 -4.53 13.36
CA ILE A 139 -8.25 -4.63 12.41
C ILE A 139 -8.93 -6.01 12.49
N ILE A 140 -8.15 -7.10 12.49
CA ILE A 140 -8.71 -8.46 12.62
C ILE A 140 -9.38 -8.68 13.97
N GLY A 141 -8.75 -8.22 15.06
CA GLY A 141 -9.30 -8.35 16.41
C GLY A 141 -10.63 -7.59 16.56
N CYS A 142 -10.72 -6.38 16.02
CA CYS A 142 -11.97 -5.62 15.97
C CYS A 142 -13.04 -6.35 15.15
N GLY A 143 -12.68 -6.92 13.98
CA GLY A 143 -13.61 -7.70 13.16
C GLY A 143 -14.18 -8.90 13.92
N PHE A 144 -13.32 -9.68 14.58
CA PHE A 144 -13.74 -10.81 15.42
C PHE A 144 -14.70 -10.39 16.53
N LEU A 145 -14.35 -9.33 17.28
CA LEU A 145 -15.20 -8.83 18.37
C LEU A 145 -16.56 -8.31 17.86
N LEU A 146 -16.58 -7.67 16.68
CA LEU A 146 -17.81 -7.20 16.05
C LEU A 146 -18.72 -8.36 15.64
N SER A 147 -18.16 -9.39 15.00
CA SER A 147 -18.88 -10.61 14.63
C SER A 147 -19.42 -11.33 15.86
N LEU A 148 -18.60 -11.46 16.91
CA LEU A 148 -19.01 -12.08 18.17
C LEU A 148 -20.15 -11.31 18.84
N ALA A 149 -20.03 -9.97 18.91
CA ALA A 149 -21.08 -9.12 19.48
C ALA A 149 -22.39 -9.21 18.69
N SER A 150 -22.32 -9.32 17.36
CA SER A 150 -23.50 -9.50 16.50
C SER A 150 -24.22 -10.83 16.78
N LEU A 151 -23.48 -11.93 16.95
CA LEU A 151 -24.05 -13.25 17.26
C LEU A 151 -24.67 -13.29 18.68
N ILE A 152 -24.00 -12.68 19.66
CA ILE A 152 -24.54 -12.59 21.03
C ILE A 152 -25.82 -11.77 21.06
N ASN A 153 -25.87 -10.63 20.35
CA ASN A 153 -27.09 -9.82 20.23
C ASN A 153 -28.23 -10.55 19.50
N ALA A 154 -27.91 -11.47 18.59
CA ALA A 154 -28.89 -12.34 17.94
C ALA A 154 -29.39 -13.49 18.85
N GLY A 155 -28.94 -13.55 20.11
CA GLY A 155 -29.36 -14.56 21.08
C GLY A 155 -28.61 -15.89 20.99
N ILE A 156 -27.54 -15.97 20.20
CA ILE A 156 -26.74 -17.19 20.06
C ILE A 156 -25.81 -17.32 21.28
N PRO A 157 -25.84 -18.46 22.00
CA PRO A 157 -24.93 -18.71 23.11
C PRO A 157 -23.46 -18.63 22.68
N VAL A 158 -22.61 -18.03 23.53
CA VAL A 158 -21.17 -17.82 23.26
C VAL A 158 -20.43 -19.08 22.77
N PRO A 159 -20.65 -20.29 23.32
CA PRO A 159 -19.98 -21.51 22.85
C PRO A 159 -20.36 -21.89 21.41
N GLU A 160 -21.56 -21.52 20.97
CA GLU A 160 -22.09 -21.79 19.64
C GLU A 160 -21.64 -20.73 18.64
N ALA A 161 -21.60 -19.47 19.06
CA ALA A 161 -21.03 -18.36 18.28
C ALA A 161 -19.54 -18.59 17.94
N LEU A 162 -18.76 -19.14 18.87
CA LEU A 162 -17.36 -19.52 18.67
C LEU A 162 -17.15 -20.71 17.72
N ARG A 163 -18.19 -21.49 17.40
CA ARG A 163 -18.13 -22.55 16.39
C ARG A 163 -18.49 -22.07 15.00
N ILE A 164 -19.22 -20.95 14.90
CA ILE A 164 -19.70 -20.36 13.65
C ILE A 164 -18.63 -19.45 13.02
N ILE A 165 -17.85 -18.75 13.84
CA ILE A 165 -16.70 -17.91 13.46
C ILE A 165 -15.44 -18.77 13.32
#